data_AF-A0A1G1THS4-F1
#
_entry.id   AF-A0A1G1THS4-F1
#
_cell.length_a   1.000
_cell.length_b   1.000
_cell.length_c   1.000
_cell.angle_alpha   90.00
_cell.angle_beta   90.00
_cell.angle_gamma   90.00
#
_symmetry.space_group_name_H-M   'P 1'
#
loop_
_entity.id
_entity.type
_entity.pdbx_description
1 polymer ?
#
loop_
_entity_poly.entity_id
_entity_poly.type
_entity_poly.pdbx_seq_one_letter_code
_entity_poly.pdbx_strand_id
1 'polypeptide(L)'
;MYFQSFEFNASVFYVLLALGRWLTGYDLVGGLGPLLGAGALYLAFRLARGAGRPRLAALPQLLLLTLSGYFALATIVHPWYLVPLVALSCFSPLRYARVWAGLAVLSYAAYRTAAYTESDSLLALEYGVVLLWAAAEYYAGSWRLSGPSARRPPPNSRAR
;
A
#
# COMPACT_ATOMS: atom_id res chain seq x y z
N MET A 1 -4.57 -9.29 -28.96
CA MET A 1 -3.80 -8.81 -27.80
C MET A 1 -4.12 -9.72 -26.62
N TYR A 2 -3.14 -10.49 -26.14
CA TYR A 2 -3.33 -11.60 -25.18
C TYR A 2 -3.28 -11.16 -23.70
N PHE A 3 -3.30 -9.86 -23.42
CA PHE A 3 -3.03 -9.26 -22.10
C PHE A 3 -4.20 -8.44 -21.53
N GLN A 4 -5.44 -8.74 -21.90
CA GLN A 4 -6.60 -7.98 -21.40
C GLN A 4 -7.15 -8.47 -20.05
N SER A 5 -6.70 -9.62 -19.56
CA SER A 5 -7.23 -10.25 -18.33
C SER A 5 -6.14 -10.79 -17.40
N PHE A 6 -4.89 -10.35 -17.57
CA PHE A 6 -3.82 -10.77 -16.65
C PHE A 6 -3.89 -9.92 -15.38
N GLU A 7 -4.25 -10.57 -14.29
CA GLU A 7 -4.33 -9.99 -12.96
C GLU A 7 -3.27 -10.71 -12.12
N PHE A 8 -2.45 -9.95 -11.40
CA PHE A 8 -1.38 -10.53 -10.61
C PHE A 8 -1.18 -9.74 -9.34
N ASN A 9 -1.33 -10.40 -8.20
CA ASN A 9 -1.22 -9.79 -6.89
C ASN A 9 -2.20 -8.59 -6.75
N ALA A 10 -3.43 -8.78 -7.23
CA ALA A 10 -4.44 -7.73 -7.40
C ALA A 10 -5.34 -7.56 -6.16
N SER A 11 -4.76 -7.27 -4.98
CA SER A 11 -5.46 -7.22 -3.67
C SER A 11 -6.90 -6.74 -3.68
N VAL A 12 -7.13 -5.41 -3.75
CA VAL A 12 -8.46 -4.83 -3.61
C VAL A 12 -9.33 -5.19 -4.82
N PHE A 13 -8.71 -5.37 -5.99
CA PHE A 13 -9.41 -5.80 -7.18
C PHE A 13 -10.07 -7.17 -7.00
N TYR A 14 -9.38 -8.17 -6.44
CA TYR A 14 -9.96 -9.50 -6.22
C TYR A 14 -11.13 -9.48 -5.25
N VAL A 15 -11.04 -8.68 -4.18
CA VAL A 15 -12.14 -8.52 -3.21
C VAL A 15 -13.35 -7.88 -3.87
N LEU A 16 -13.14 -6.81 -4.65
CA LEU A 16 -14.23 -6.11 -5.34
C LEU A 16 -14.82 -6.94 -6.48
N LEU A 17 -14.02 -7.76 -7.17
CA LEU A 17 -14.49 -8.67 -8.19
C LEU A 17 -15.36 -9.78 -7.58
N ALA A 18 -14.94 -10.38 -6.47
CA ALA A 18 -15.72 -11.37 -5.74
C ALA A 18 -17.05 -10.79 -5.22
N LEU A 19 -17.00 -9.59 -4.64
CA LEU A 19 -18.20 -8.89 -4.16
C LEU A 19 -19.14 -8.51 -5.32
N GLY A 20 -18.57 -8.00 -6.42
CA GLY A 20 -19.30 -7.65 -7.62
C GLY A 20 -20.04 -8.85 -8.22
N ARG A 21 -19.35 -9.99 -8.35
CA ARG A 21 -19.94 -11.27 -8.78
C ARG A 21 -21.07 -11.71 -7.87
N TRP A 22 -20.91 -11.57 -6.55
CA TRP A 22 -21.94 -11.94 -5.58
C TRP A 22 -23.20 -11.07 -5.66
N LEU A 23 -23.04 -9.76 -5.91
CA LEU A 23 -24.15 -8.81 -5.96
C LEU A 23 -24.89 -8.79 -7.30
N THR A 24 -24.17 -8.85 -8.43
CA THR A 24 -24.76 -8.67 -9.76
C THR A 24 -24.89 -9.97 -10.55
N GLY A 25 -24.16 -11.03 -10.16
CA GLY A 25 -24.08 -12.27 -10.91
C GLY A 25 -23.21 -12.20 -12.18
N TYR A 26 -22.55 -11.07 -12.45
CA TYR A 26 -21.74 -10.85 -13.65
C TYR A 26 -20.28 -10.52 -13.31
N ASP A 27 -19.39 -10.87 -14.24
CA ASP A 27 -17.96 -10.57 -14.16
C ASP A 27 -17.68 -9.12 -14.52
N LEU A 28 -17.40 -8.29 -13.50
CA LEU A 28 -17.15 -6.85 -13.63
C LEU A 28 -15.71 -6.49 -14.01
N VAL A 29 -14.92 -7.46 -14.50
CA VAL A 29 -13.48 -7.33 -14.80
C VAL A 29 -13.16 -6.08 -15.63
N GLY A 30 -13.91 -5.84 -16.70
CA GLY A 30 -13.67 -4.70 -17.60
C GLY A 30 -14.01 -3.32 -17.01
N GLY A 31 -14.95 -3.26 -16.06
CA GLY A 31 -15.38 -2.01 -15.43
C GLY A 31 -14.58 -1.62 -14.18
N LEU A 32 -14.00 -2.61 -13.49
CA LEU A 32 -13.29 -2.40 -12.23
C LEU A 32 -11.94 -1.68 -12.43
N GLY A 33 -11.23 -1.93 -13.54
CA GLY A 33 -9.96 -1.27 -13.83
C GLY A 33 -10.06 0.27 -13.83
N PRO A 34 -10.92 0.88 -14.65
CA PRO A 34 -11.16 2.32 -14.64
C PRO A 34 -11.62 2.87 -13.28
N LEU A 35 -12.48 2.13 -12.58
CA LEU A 35 -12.98 2.52 -11.25
C LEU A 35 -11.84 2.58 -10.23
N LEU A 36 -10.97 1.57 -10.20
CA LEU A 36 -9.80 1.54 -9.33
C LEU A 36 -8.81 2.64 -9.67
N GLY A 37 -8.57 2.91 -10.96
CA GLY A 37 -7.74 4.03 -11.40
C GLY A 37 -8.29 5.38 -10.92
N ALA A 38 -9.60 5.60 -11.03
CA ALA A 38 -10.25 6.79 -10.50
C ALA A 38 -10.14 6.86 -8.97
N GLY A 39 -10.28 5.74 -8.26
CA GLY A 39 -10.07 5.63 -6.82
C GLY A 39 -8.65 6.00 -6.39
N ALA A 40 -7.64 5.53 -7.14
CA ALA A 40 -6.24 5.84 -6.87
C ALA A 40 -5.95 7.33 -7.07
N LEU A 41 -6.50 7.92 -8.14
CA LEU A 41 -6.39 9.37 -8.39
C LEU A 41 -7.07 10.18 -7.28
N TYR A 42 -8.27 9.76 -6.86
CA TYR A 42 -8.99 10.39 -5.75
C TYR A 42 -8.18 10.33 -4.45
N LEU A 43 -7.61 9.17 -4.12
CA LEU A 43 -6.77 8.99 -2.94
C LEU A 43 -5.53 9.89 -2.98
N ALA A 44 -4.83 9.93 -4.12
CA ALA A 44 -3.67 10.80 -4.31
C ALA A 44 -4.05 12.28 -4.11
N PHE A 45 -5.17 12.72 -4.67
CA PHE A 45 -5.67 14.08 -4.50
C PHE A 45 -6.05 14.41 -3.06
N ARG A 46 -6.71 13.48 -2.36
CA ARG A 46 -7.06 13.61 -0.94
C ARG A 46 -5.82 13.77 -0.07
N LEU A 47 -4.79 12.96 -0.29
CA LEU A 47 -3.52 13.04 0.42
C LEU A 47 -2.80 14.36 0.11
N ALA A 48 -2.74 14.77 -1.17
CA ALA A 48 -2.13 16.02 -1.58
C ALA A 48 -2.82 17.25 -0.96
N ARG A 49 -4.15 17.30 -0.96
CA ARG A 49 -4.90 18.39 -0.30
C ARG A 49 -4.72 18.40 1.21
N GLY A 50 -4.72 17.23 1.85
CA GLY A 50 -4.52 17.11 3.30
C GLY A 50 -3.11 17.53 3.74
N ALA A 51 -2.10 17.33 2.88
CA ALA A 51 -0.73 17.73 3.15
C ALA A 51 -0.49 19.26 3.00
N GLY A 52 -1.32 19.96 2.21
CA GLY A 52 -1.18 21.40 1.98
C GLY A 52 0.16 21.77 1.35
N ARG A 53 1.04 22.43 2.11
CA ARG A 53 2.44 22.71 1.73
C ARG A 53 3.38 21.87 2.57
N PRO A 54 3.59 20.58 2.22
CA PRO A 54 4.46 19.71 3.00
C PRO A 54 5.89 20.23 2.99
N ARG A 55 6.57 20.13 4.14
CA ARG A 55 8.02 20.33 4.20
C ARG A 55 8.72 19.19 3.46
N LEU A 56 9.93 19.43 2.94
CA LEU A 56 10.73 18.41 2.25
C LEU A 56 10.89 17.12 3.09
N ALA A 57 11.01 17.24 4.42
CA ALA A 57 11.12 16.09 5.33
C ALA A 57 9.85 15.21 5.40
N ALA A 58 8.67 15.72 5.06
CA ALA A 58 7.42 14.96 5.05
C ALA A 58 7.10 14.34 3.68
N LEU A 59 7.84 14.74 2.62
CA LEU A 59 7.60 14.24 1.26
C LEU A 59 7.79 12.72 1.13
N PRO A 60 8.82 12.07 1.70
CA PRO A 60 8.98 10.64 1.54
C PRO A 60 7.80 9.85 2.11
N GLN A 61 7.28 10.29 3.27
CA GLN A 61 6.10 9.69 3.89
C GLN A 61 4.85 9.87 3.01
N LEU A 62 4.63 11.06 2.46
CA LEU A 62 3.47 11.34 1.59
C LEU A 62 3.52 10.52 0.29
N LEU A 63 4.69 10.46 -0.35
CA LEU A 63 4.92 9.67 -1.56
C LEU A 63 4.76 8.17 -1.31
N LEU A 64 5.28 7.68 -0.18
CA LEU A 64 5.14 6.28 0.24
C LEU A 64 3.67 5.90 0.39
N LEU A 65 2.87 6.74 1.07
CA LEU A 65 1.43 6.51 1.24
C LEU A 65 0.68 6.56 -0.10
N THR A 66 1.03 7.51 -0.96
CA THR A 66 0.39 7.68 -2.27
C THR A 66 0.66 6.47 -3.17
N LEU A 67 1.93 6.05 -3.29
CA LEU A 67 2.31 4.89 -4.08
C LEU A 67 1.74 3.58 -3.51
N SER A 68 1.72 3.43 -2.19
CA SER A 68 1.13 2.24 -1.57
C SER A 68 -0.37 2.16 -1.82
N GLY A 69 -1.07 3.29 -1.74
CA GLY A 69 -2.49 3.37 -2.09
C GLY A 69 -2.75 3.07 -3.56
N TYR A 70 -1.89 3.55 -4.46
CA TYR A 70 -1.96 3.22 -5.88
C TYR A 70 -1.76 1.71 -6.12
N PHE A 71 -0.74 1.09 -5.52
CA PHE A 71 -0.49 -0.34 -5.68
C PHE A 71 -1.58 -1.21 -5.06
N ALA A 72 -2.18 -0.81 -3.93
CA ALA A 72 -3.32 -1.52 -3.36
C ALA A 72 -4.55 -1.54 -4.30
N LEU A 73 -4.66 -0.56 -5.20
CA LEU A 73 -5.73 -0.45 -6.18
C LEU A 73 -5.30 -0.92 -7.58
N ALA A 74 -4.05 -1.36 -7.76
CA ALA A 74 -3.57 -1.84 -9.04
C ALA A 74 -4.05 -3.28 -9.30
N THR A 75 -4.29 -3.61 -10.57
CA THR A 75 -4.65 -4.97 -11.00
C THR A 75 -3.43 -5.86 -11.21
N ILE A 76 -2.23 -5.27 -11.23
CA ILE A 76 -0.95 -5.97 -11.42
C ILE A 76 0.09 -5.32 -10.51
N VAL A 77 0.59 -6.07 -9.53
CA VAL A 77 1.70 -5.65 -8.65
C VAL A 77 2.79 -6.71 -8.67
N HIS A 78 3.88 -6.44 -9.40
CA HIS A 78 5.03 -7.32 -9.35
C HIS A 78 5.91 -7.04 -8.12
N PRO A 79 6.61 -8.04 -7.57
CA PRO A 79 7.40 -7.86 -6.34
C PRO A 79 8.47 -6.75 -6.46
N TRP A 80 9.02 -6.52 -7.66
CA TRP A 80 9.98 -5.45 -7.90
C TRP A 80 9.39 -4.03 -7.84
N TYR A 81 8.06 -3.86 -7.95
CA TYR A 81 7.42 -2.55 -7.78
C TYR A 81 7.51 -2.03 -6.34
N LEU A 82 7.82 -2.89 -5.36
CA LEU A 82 8.00 -2.50 -3.97
C LEU A 82 9.34 -1.80 -3.68
N VAL A 83 10.32 -1.87 -4.60
CA VAL A 83 11.63 -1.21 -4.45
C VAL A 83 11.50 0.28 -4.09
N PRO A 84 10.74 1.11 -4.82
CA PRO A 84 10.54 2.52 -4.44
C PRO A 84 9.86 2.68 -3.08
N LEU A 85 8.93 1.79 -2.69
CA LEU A 85 8.30 1.85 -1.37
C LEU A 85 9.32 1.58 -0.26
N VAL A 86 10.19 0.58 -0.43
CA VAL A 86 11.26 0.28 0.51
C VAL A 86 12.22 1.46 0.63
N ALA A 87 12.63 2.06 -0.49
CA ALA A 87 13.50 3.23 -0.51
C ALA A 87 12.88 4.42 0.24
N LEU A 88 11.61 4.74 -0.01
CA LEU A 88 10.90 5.81 0.68
C LEU A 88 10.70 5.50 2.18
N SER A 89 10.56 4.22 2.54
CA SER A 89 10.43 3.77 3.95
C SER A 89 11.69 4.03 4.78
N CYS A 90 12.86 4.18 4.15
CA CYS A 90 14.10 4.53 4.83
C CYS A 90 14.09 5.99 5.30
N PHE A 91 13.35 6.85 4.61
CA PHE A 91 13.22 8.29 4.90
C PHE A 91 11.89 8.64 5.58
N SER A 92 11.13 7.63 6.03
CA SER A 92 9.85 7.82 6.71
C SER A 92 9.78 6.96 7.98
N PRO A 93 8.92 7.30 8.95
CA PRO A 93 8.73 6.47 10.14
C PRO A 93 7.98 5.15 9.85
N LEU A 94 7.38 5.02 8.67
CA LEU A 94 6.55 3.88 8.27
C LEU A 94 7.42 2.74 7.74
N ARG A 95 7.26 1.54 8.31
CA ARG A 95 8.11 0.37 8.01
C ARG A 95 7.34 -0.77 7.36
N TYR A 96 6.01 -0.68 7.25
CA TYR A 96 5.19 -1.72 6.59
C TYR A 96 5.68 -2.06 5.18
N ALA A 97 6.23 -1.10 4.42
CA ALA A 97 6.75 -1.34 3.08
C ALA A 97 7.89 -2.37 3.04
N ARG A 98 8.69 -2.46 4.11
CA ARG A 98 9.78 -3.44 4.24
C ARG A 98 9.23 -4.83 4.50
N VAL A 99 8.19 -4.91 5.32
CA VAL A 99 7.46 -6.16 5.58
C VAL A 99 6.80 -6.66 4.30
N TRP A 100 6.15 -5.76 3.56
CA TRP A 100 5.55 -6.09 2.26
C TRP A 100 6.58 -6.63 1.28
N ALA A 101 7.75 -5.97 1.15
CA ALA A 101 8.82 -6.45 0.27
C ALA A 101 9.33 -7.85 0.65
N GLY A 102 9.42 -8.16 1.94
CA GLY A 102 9.79 -9.51 2.40
C GLY A 102 8.74 -10.57 2.05
N LEU A 103 7.46 -10.21 2.14
CA LEU A 103 6.35 -11.12 1.85
C LEU A 103 6.06 -11.28 0.36
N ALA A 104 6.36 -10.30 -0.47
CA ALA A 104 6.15 -10.36 -1.92
C ALA A 104 6.99 -11.44 -2.63
N VAL A 105 7.99 -12.01 -1.95
CA VAL A 105 8.67 -13.23 -2.43
C VAL A 105 7.69 -14.40 -2.52
N LEU A 106 6.66 -14.46 -1.67
CA LEU A 106 5.65 -15.51 -1.70
C LEU A 106 4.84 -15.50 -2.99
N SER A 107 4.63 -14.34 -3.61
CA SER A 107 3.91 -14.23 -4.88
C SER A 107 4.67 -14.88 -6.04
N TYR A 108 6.00 -15.09 -5.93
CA TYR A 108 6.75 -15.89 -6.91
C TYR A 108 6.37 -17.38 -6.90
N ALA A 109 5.67 -17.87 -5.87
CA ALA A 109 5.16 -19.23 -5.85
C ALA A 109 4.19 -19.54 -7.00
N ALA A 110 3.62 -18.51 -7.64
CA ALA A 110 2.77 -18.62 -8.82
C ALA A 110 3.52 -19.21 -10.04
N TYR A 111 4.82 -18.93 -10.16
CA TYR A 111 5.67 -19.43 -11.24
C TYR A 111 5.98 -20.93 -11.16
N ARG A 112 5.53 -21.62 -10.10
CA ARG A 112 5.71 -23.07 -9.96
C ARG A 112 4.81 -23.88 -10.91
N THR A 113 3.76 -23.28 -11.44
CA THR A 113 2.79 -23.96 -12.31
C THR A 113 2.89 -23.42 -13.73
N ALA A 114 2.74 -24.28 -14.75
CA ALA A 114 2.71 -23.85 -16.15
C ALA A 114 1.53 -22.92 -16.47
N ALA A 115 0.50 -22.94 -15.62
CA ALA A 115 -0.68 -22.08 -15.72
C ALA A 115 -0.53 -20.74 -14.98
N TYR A 116 0.60 -20.48 -14.31
CA TYR A 116 0.87 -19.25 -13.54
C TYR A 116 -0.24 -18.89 -12.53
N THR A 117 -0.84 -19.90 -11.88
CA THR A 117 -1.94 -19.68 -10.94
C THR A 117 -1.40 -19.22 -9.58
N GLU A 118 -1.91 -18.10 -9.07
CA GLU A 118 -1.64 -17.64 -7.72
C GLU A 118 -2.37 -18.49 -6.67
N SER A 119 -1.86 -18.50 -5.44
CA SER A 119 -2.52 -19.16 -4.32
C SER A 119 -3.24 -18.12 -3.47
N ASP A 120 -4.57 -18.19 -3.42
CA ASP A 120 -5.42 -17.29 -2.64
C ASP A 120 -5.00 -17.23 -1.16
N SER A 121 -4.57 -18.37 -0.58
CA SER A 121 -4.10 -18.44 0.80
C SER A 121 -2.76 -17.72 1.02
N LEU A 122 -1.83 -17.79 0.07
CA LEU A 122 -0.55 -17.07 0.18
C LEU A 122 -0.77 -15.56 0.01
N LEU A 123 -1.68 -15.18 -0.90
CA LEU A 123 -2.04 -13.79 -1.12
C LEU A 123 -2.76 -13.19 0.10
N ALA A 124 -3.70 -13.94 0.69
CA ALA A 124 -4.38 -13.53 1.93
C ALA A 124 -3.40 -13.36 3.09
N LEU A 125 -2.38 -14.22 3.18
CA LEU A 125 -1.33 -14.10 4.20
C LEU A 125 -0.44 -12.88 3.95
N GLU A 126 0.00 -12.64 2.71
CA GLU A 126 0.80 -11.48 2.33
C GLU A 126 0.10 -10.18 2.73
N TYR A 127 -1.13 -9.98 2.25
CA TYR A 127 -1.88 -8.76 2.53
C TYR A 127 -2.36 -8.67 3.97
N GLY A 128 -2.74 -9.79 4.59
CA GLY A 128 -3.15 -9.83 6.00
C GLY A 128 -2.05 -9.32 6.92
N VAL A 129 -0.81 -9.80 6.75
CA VAL A 129 0.33 -9.36 7.57
C VAL A 129 0.69 -7.90 7.30
N VAL A 130 0.68 -7.45 6.04
CA VAL A 130 0.94 -6.05 5.69
C VAL A 130 -0.09 -5.11 6.32
N LEU A 131 -1.38 -5.45 6.25
CA LEU A 131 -2.46 -4.66 6.83
C LEU A 131 -2.39 -4.62 8.36
N LEU A 132 -2.12 -5.76 9.01
CA LEU A 132 -1.93 -5.81 10.46
C LEU A 132 -0.76 -4.93 10.91
N TRP A 133 0.36 -4.98 10.20
CA TRP A 133 1.53 -4.16 10.52
C TRP A 133 1.24 -2.66 10.29
N ALA A 134 0.62 -2.31 9.17
CA ALA A 134 0.22 -0.94 8.88
C ALA A 134 -0.76 -0.39 9.94
N ALA A 135 -1.72 -1.21 10.39
CA ALA A 135 -2.64 -0.87 11.46
C ALA A 135 -1.92 -0.68 12.80
N ALA A 136 -0.99 -1.58 13.16
CA ALA A 136 -0.17 -1.43 14.36
C ALA A 136 0.64 -0.12 14.35
N GLU A 137 1.23 0.25 13.21
CA GLU A 137 1.92 1.54 13.04
C GLU A 137 0.97 2.73 13.19
N TYR A 138 -0.28 2.59 12.72
CA TYR A 138 -1.32 3.62 12.87
C TYR A 138 -1.68 3.84 14.34
N TYR A 139 -1.94 2.76 15.09
CA TYR A 139 -2.22 2.83 16.52
C TYR A 139 -1.03 3.32 17.34
N ALA A 140 0.20 2.99 16.92
CA ALA A 140 1.43 3.51 17.54
C ALA A 140 1.69 5.00 17.25
N GLY A 141 0.89 5.63 16.37
CA GLY A 141 1.02 7.05 16.04
C GLY A 141 2.14 7.38 15.04
N SER A 142 2.78 6.38 14.42
CA SER A 142 3.82 6.55 13.41
C SER A 142 3.34 7.27 12.14
N TRP A 143 2.02 7.34 11.96
CA TRP A 143 1.36 7.99 10.83
C TRP A 143 1.19 9.50 10.98
N ARG A 144 1.49 10.05 12.17
CA ARG A 144 1.59 11.51 12.32
C ARG A 144 2.68 11.99 11.38
N LEU A 145 2.31 12.77 10.37
CA LEU A 145 3.26 13.52 9.54
C LEU A 145 4.20 14.20 10.51
N SER A 146 5.51 13.97 10.36
CA SER A 146 6.53 14.46 11.29
C SER A 146 6.40 15.98 11.49
N GLY A 147 5.57 16.39 12.45
CA GLY A 147 5.51 17.72 13.03
C GLY A 147 6.75 17.92 13.90
N PRO A 148 7.09 19.16 14.26
CA PRO A 148 8.36 19.48 14.89
C PRO A 148 8.66 18.46 15.99
N SER A 149 9.84 17.84 15.94
CA SER A 149 10.43 17.27 17.14
C SER A 149 10.43 18.42 18.13
N ALA A 150 9.48 18.39 19.07
CA ALA A 150 9.57 19.21 20.25
C ALA A 150 10.88 18.75 20.88
N ARG A 151 11.97 19.50 20.62
CA ARG A 151 13.16 19.42 21.45
C ARG A 151 12.59 19.56 22.85
N ARG A 152 12.61 18.47 23.62
CA ARG A 152 12.33 18.57 25.06
C ARG A 152 13.21 19.71 25.54
N PRO A 153 12.66 20.82 26.07
CA PRO A 153 13.52 21.82 26.68
C PRO A 153 14.35 21.08 27.73
N PRO A 154 15.66 21.39 27.84
CA PRO A 154 16.49 20.78 28.88
C PRO A 154 15.77 20.95 30.22
N PRO A 155 15.77 19.92 31.09
CA PRO A 155 15.16 20.03 32.40
C PRO A 155 15.72 21.28 33.06
N ASN A 156 14.83 22.22 33.39
CA ASN A 156 15.14 23.49 34.00
C ASN A 156 15.92 23.22 35.29
N SER A 157 17.25 23.37 35.25
CA SER A 157 18.11 23.36 36.43
C SER A 157 17.94 24.69 37.17
N ARG A 158 16.74 24.91 37.70
CA ARG A 158 16.44 25.95 38.68
C ARG A 158 15.50 25.38 39.72
N ALA A 159 16.09 24.68 40.68
CA ALA A 159 15.57 24.61 42.02
C ALA A 159 16.75 24.40 42.98
N ARG A 160 17.22 25.53 43.53
CA ARG A 160 18.03 25.72 44.74
C ARG A 160 19.52 25.49 44.63
#